data_AF-A7N3Q0-F1
#
_entry.id   AF-A7N3Q0-F1
#
_cell.length_a   1.000
_cell.length_b   1.000
_cell.length_c   1.000
_cell.angle_alpha   90.00
_cell.angle_beta   90.00
_cell.angle_gamma   90.00
#
_symmetry.space_group_name_H-M   'P 1'
#
loop_
_entity.id
_entity.type
_entity.pdbx_description
1 polymer ?
#
loop_
_entity_poly.entity_id
_entity_poly.type
_entity_poly.pdbx_seq_one_letter_code
_entity_poly.pdbx_strand_id
1 'polypeptide(L)' 'MRIHKRPAKAWPKMAAYFQQRIAQSKNKLEVIALLNMKELLNWS' A
#
# COMPACT_ATOMS: atom_id res chain seq x y z
N MET A 1 23.09 -1.79 0.07
CA MET A 1 22.01 -1.72 -0.92
C MET A 1 21.07 -0.58 -0.53
N ARG A 2 21.08 0.56 -1.23
CA ARG A 2 20.33 1.77 -0.85
C ARG A 2 18.93 1.68 -1.44
N ILE A 3 17.96 1.20 -0.67
CA ILE A 3 16.56 1.10 -1.13
C ILE A 3 16.03 2.53 -1.30
N HIS A 4 15.94 2.99 -2.56
CA HIS A 4 15.26 4.23 -2.88
C HIS A 4 13.77 4.02 -2.61
N LYS A 5 13.31 4.43 -1.42
CA LYS A 5 11.88 4.58 -1.12
C LYS A 5 11.36 5.70 -2.04
N ARG A 6 10.94 5.35 -3.26
CA ARG A 6 10.26 6.30 -4.15
C ARG A 6 9.01 6.77 -3.41
N PRO A 7 8.81 8.08 -3.25
CA PRO A 7 7.72 8.58 -2.43
C PRO A 7 6.38 8.15 -3.03
N ALA A 8 5.45 7.82 -2.14
CA ALA A 8 4.01 7.71 -2.33
C ALA A 8 3.42 8.51 -3.50
N LYS A 9 3.86 9.77 -3.57
CA LYS A 9 3.44 10.80 -4.53
C LYS A 9 3.62 10.40 -5.99
N ALA A 10 4.47 9.42 -6.27
CA ALA A 10 4.69 8.92 -7.63
C ALA A 10 3.60 7.95 -8.13
N TRP A 11 2.71 7.43 -7.25
CA TRP A 11 1.74 6.38 -7.61
C TRP A 11 0.35 6.53 -6.97
N PRO A 12 -0.36 7.65 -7.22
CA PRO A 12 -1.69 7.89 -6.63
C PRO A 12 -2.73 6.82 -7.03
N LYS A 13 -2.63 6.26 -8.24
CA LYS A 13 -3.51 5.17 -8.70
C LYS A 13 -3.31 3.88 -7.89
N MET A 14 -2.08 3.58 -7.52
CA MET A 14 -1.80 2.41 -6.68
C MET A 14 -2.32 2.62 -5.27
N ALA A 15 -2.08 3.79 -4.66
CA ALA A 15 -2.61 4.07 -3.32
C ALA A 15 -4.14 3.88 -3.24
N ALA A 16 -4.89 4.39 -4.23
CA ALA A 16 -6.34 4.18 -4.32
C ALA A 16 -6.73 2.71 -4.50
N TYR A 17 -6.04 1.98 -5.37
CA TYR A 17 -6.27 0.54 -5.57
C TYR A 17 -6.07 -0.26 -4.28
N PHE A 18 -5.01 0.03 -3.52
CA PHE A 18 -4.72 -0.63 -2.26
C PHE A 18 -5.78 -0.33 -1.19
N GLN A 19 -6.22 0.93 -1.08
CA GLN A 19 -7.32 1.30 -0.17
C GLN A 19 -8.61 0.55 -0.50
N GLN A 20 -8.95 0.46 -1.79
CA GLN A 20 -10.13 -0.29 -2.24
C GLN A 20 -10.00 -1.78 -1.95
N ARG A 21 -8.83 -2.39 -2.19
CA ARG A 21 -8.60 -3.82 -1.88
C ARG A 21 -8.62 -4.12 -0.39
N ILE A 22 -8.09 -3.23 0.46
CA ILE A 22 -8.19 -3.37 1.92
C ILE A 22 -9.67 -3.38 2.36
N ALA A 23 -10.50 -2.50 1.81
CA ALA A 23 -11.92 -2.41 2.16
C ALA A 23 -12.76 -3.59 1.65
N GLN A 24 -12.36 -4.20 0.52
CA GLN A 24 -13.13 -5.27 -0.14
C GLN A 24 -12.63 -6.69 0.17
N SER A 25 -11.37 -6.86 0.56
CA SER A 25 -10.81 -8.20 0.76
C SER A 25 -11.31 -8.82 2.06
N LYS A 26 -11.84 -10.04 1.96
CA LYS A 26 -12.17 -10.90 3.10
C LYS A 26 -10.96 -11.72 3.58
N ASN A 27 -9.85 -11.67 2.85
CA ASN A 27 -8.63 -12.39 3.20
C ASN A 27 -7.78 -11.56 4.16
N LYS A 28 -7.71 -12.03 5.42
CA LYS A 28 -6.98 -11.35 6.49
C LYS A 28 -5.48 -11.19 6.20
N LEU A 29 -4.84 -12.16 5.53
CA LEU A 29 -3.42 -12.09 5.18
C LEU A 29 -3.16 -11.04 4.10
N GLU A 30 -4.07 -10.93 3.13
CA GLU A 30 -4.00 -9.91 2.09
C GLU A 30 -4.13 -8.51 2.69
N VAL A 31 -5.10 -8.30 3.59
CA VAL A 31 -5.28 -7.01 4.29
C VAL A 31 -4.03 -6.61 5.08
N ILE A 32 -3.42 -7.54 5.81
CA ILE A 32 -2.18 -7.28 6.57
C ILE A 32 -1.03 -6.89 5.62
N ALA A 33 -0.87 -7.61 4.49
CA ALA A 33 0.17 -7.30 3.52
C ALA A 33 -0.03 -5.91 2.89
N LEU A 34 -1.27 -5.56 2.54
CA LEU A 34 -1.61 -4.25 1.96
C LEU A 34 -1.42 -3.10 2.97
N LEU A 35 -1.73 -3.32 4.25
CA LEU A 35 -1.48 -2.35 5.33
C LEU A 35 0.02 -2.12 5.54
N ASN A 36 0.83 -3.19 5.56
CA ASN A 36 2.29 -3.08 5.65
C ASN A 36 2.88 -2.33 4.44
N MET A 37 2.35 -2.56 3.24
CA MET A 37 2.76 -1.82 2.05
C MET A 37 2.38 -0.34 2.11
N LYS A 38 1.18 -0.02 2.62
CA LYS A 38 0.76 1.37 2.86
C LYS A 38 1.73 2.10 3.79
N GLU A 39 2.13 1.46 4.88
CA GLU A 39 3.07 2.01 5.85
C GLU A 39 4.49 2.14 5.27
N LEU A 40 5.00 1.10 4.60
CA LEU A 40 6.33 1.10 3.98
C LEU A 40 6.50 2.23 2.95
N LEU A 41 5.43 2.52 2.20
CA LEU A 41 5.40 3.52 1.14
C LEU A 41 4.99 4.91 1.63
N ASN A 42 4.67 5.06 2.92
CA ASN A 42 4.16 6.28 3.53
C ASN A 42 2.95 6.86 2.75
N TRP A 43 2.02 5.97 2.37
CA TRP A 43 0.75 6.33 1.76
C TRP A 43 -0.18 6.88 2.85
N SER A 44 0.04 8.16 3.21
CA SER A 44 -0.81 8.91 4.13
C SER A 44 -2.16 9.26 3.52
#